data_AF-A0A1Y2VIM7-F1
#
_entry.id   AF-A0A1Y2VIM7-F1
#
_cell.length_a   1.000
_cell.length_b   1.000
_cell.length_c   1.000
_cell.angle_alpha   90.00
_cell.angle_beta   90.00
_cell.angle_gamma   90.00
#
_symmetry.space_group_name_H-M   'P 1'
#
loop_
_entity.id
_entity.type
_entity.pdbx_description
1 polymer ?
#
loop_
_entity_poly.entity_id
_entity_poly.type
_entity_poly.pdbx_seq_one_letter_code
_entity_poly.pdbx_strand_id
1 'polypeptide(L)'
;TDAKFWCTSCDKTFKRKFDWKRHEEEFHERSRKYPCPNCNQSFWGPNTFNQHHKSAHGCKTCPHADIVVKHLRKRRAWGCGFCAAMHGKFEKHIDHVATHFEAGSTKADWLHSNVIYGLLHQHLIHEAWKELIERKQSKFNGHQPMFSWSPESTGRAQGFVENENPGQLQDLLEFFDGTKESAENIVEMAY
;
A
#
# COMPACT_ATOMS: atom_id res chain seq x y z
N THR A 1 -16.08 -18.13 17.93
CA THR A 1 -15.19 -18.24 16.76
C THR A 1 -14.30 -17.03 16.73
N ASP A 2 -13.02 -17.24 17.03
CA ASP A 2 -12.01 -16.18 17.07
C ASP A 2 -11.75 -15.62 15.66
N ALA A 3 -11.51 -14.31 15.58
CA ALA A 3 -11.16 -13.65 14.33
C ALA A 3 -9.78 -14.14 13.87
N LYS A 4 -9.71 -14.72 12.67
CA LYS A 4 -8.48 -15.29 12.10
C LYS A 4 -7.74 -14.34 11.16
N PHE A 5 -8.45 -13.36 10.62
CA PHE A 5 -7.92 -12.44 9.61
C PHE A 5 -7.93 -11.02 10.17
N TRP A 6 -6.91 -10.23 9.87
CA TRP A 6 -6.83 -8.84 10.30
C TRP A 6 -6.14 -7.99 9.24
N CYS A 7 -6.50 -6.71 9.20
CA CYS A 7 -5.93 -5.77 8.26
C CYS A 7 -4.52 -5.35 8.69
N THR A 8 -3.53 -5.47 7.81
CA THR A 8 -2.14 -5.08 8.13
C THR A 8 -1.92 -3.56 8.12
N SER A 9 -2.95 -2.79 7.80
CA SER A 9 -2.93 -1.34 7.64
C SER A 9 -3.84 -0.59 8.61
N CYS A 10 -4.72 -1.31 9.34
CA CYS A 10 -5.62 -0.72 10.33
C CYS A 10 -6.06 -1.77 11.37
N ASP A 11 -6.78 -1.35 12.41
CA ASP A 11 -7.14 -2.24 13.53
C ASP A 11 -8.31 -3.20 13.25
N LYS A 12 -8.81 -3.28 12.01
CA LYS A 12 -9.96 -4.13 11.68
C LYS A 12 -9.60 -5.61 11.66
N THR A 13 -10.51 -6.42 12.19
CA THR A 13 -10.41 -7.88 12.25
C THR A 13 -11.65 -8.55 11.67
N PHE A 14 -11.48 -9.75 11.15
CA PHE A 14 -12.48 -10.45 10.36
C PHE A 14 -12.50 -11.95 10.67
N LYS A 15 -13.69 -12.53 10.64
CA LYS A 15 -13.90 -13.97 10.85
C LYS A 15 -13.68 -14.80 9.59
N ARG A 16 -13.79 -14.19 8.40
CA ARG A 16 -13.73 -14.88 7.10
C ARG A 16 -12.71 -14.21 6.18
N LYS A 17 -11.98 -15.01 5.41
CA LYS A 17 -11.05 -14.54 4.38
C LYS A 17 -11.71 -13.57 3.39
N PHE A 18 -12.94 -13.88 2.95
CA PHE A 18 -13.70 -13.05 2.03
C PHE A 18 -13.94 -11.63 2.56
N ASP A 19 -14.35 -11.50 3.83
CA ASP A 19 -14.65 -10.20 4.42
C ASP A 19 -13.40 -9.34 4.59
N TRP A 20 -12.27 -9.95 4.97
CA TRP A 20 -10.97 -9.27 5.03
C TRP A 20 -10.48 -8.86 3.64
N LYS A 21 -10.52 -9.75 2.65
CA LYS A 21 -10.13 -9.45 1.27
C LYS A 21 -10.91 -8.28 0.69
N ARG A 22 -12.24 -8.30 0.84
CA ARG A 22 -13.10 -7.19 0.43
C ARG A 22 -12.70 -5.89 1.13
N HIS A 23 -12.37 -5.93 2.42
CA HIS A 23 -11.93 -4.74 3.13
C HIS A 23 -10.61 -4.16 2.58
N GLU A 24 -9.61 -4.99 2.30
CA GLU A 24 -8.36 -4.52 1.67
C GLU A 24 -8.64 -3.87 0.30
N GLU A 25 -9.47 -4.51 -0.54
CA GLU A 25 -9.88 -3.98 -1.86
C GLU A 25 -10.61 -2.64 -1.75
N GLU A 26 -11.57 -2.55 -0.83
CA GLU A 26 -12.47 -1.40 -0.70
C GLU A 26 -11.87 -0.24 0.07
N PHE A 27 -10.82 -0.43 0.87
CA PHE A 27 -10.28 0.62 1.76
C PHE A 27 -8.80 0.91 1.53
N HIS A 28 -8.02 -0.05 1.06
CA HIS A 28 -6.57 0.08 0.93
C HIS A 28 -6.08 -0.03 -0.53
N GLU A 29 -6.86 -0.64 -1.43
CA GLU A 29 -6.57 -0.73 -2.88
C GLU A 29 -7.51 0.12 -3.75
N ARG A 30 -8.05 1.21 -3.17
CA ARG A 30 -8.95 2.12 -3.88
C ARG A 30 -8.26 2.74 -5.09
N SER A 31 -8.82 2.52 -6.27
CA SER A 31 -8.28 3.05 -7.53
C SER A 31 -9.14 4.15 -8.16
N ARG A 32 -10.27 4.50 -7.53
CA ARG A 32 -11.23 5.48 -8.05
C ARG A 32 -11.81 6.32 -6.91
N LYS A 33 -11.99 7.61 -7.16
CA LYS A 33 -12.68 8.56 -6.27
C LYS A 33 -13.70 9.34 -7.10
N TYR A 34 -14.83 9.65 -6.49
CA TYR A 34 -15.98 10.32 -7.11
C TYR A 34 -16.24 11.65 -6.37
N PRO A 35 -15.50 12.72 -6.70
CA PRO A 35 -15.73 14.04 -6.12
C PRO A 35 -17.07 14.62 -6.56
N CYS A 36 -17.77 15.29 -5.64
CA CYS A 36 -18.98 16.03 -5.97
C CYS A 36 -18.61 17.36 -6.65
N PRO A 37 -19.22 17.70 -7.80
CA PRO A 37 -18.99 19.00 -8.44
C PRO A 37 -19.76 20.15 -7.76
N ASN A 38 -20.71 19.83 -6.87
CA ASN A 38 -21.58 20.81 -6.21
C ASN A 38 -21.25 21.04 -4.73
N CYS A 39 -20.29 20.30 -4.15
CA CYS A 39 -19.80 20.50 -2.79
C CYS A 39 -18.42 19.85 -2.59
N ASN A 40 -17.80 20.03 -1.43
CA ASN A 40 -16.46 19.49 -1.13
C ASN A 40 -16.46 18.01 -0.72
N GLN A 41 -17.57 17.28 -0.89
CA GLN A 41 -17.65 15.86 -0.55
C GLN A 41 -17.04 14.99 -1.65
N SER A 42 -16.44 13.87 -1.27
CA SER A 42 -15.89 12.87 -2.18
C SER A 42 -16.27 11.47 -1.74
N PHE A 43 -16.55 10.60 -2.71
CA PHE A 43 -17.04 9.25 -2.48
C PHE A 43 -16.12 8.22 -3.11
N TRP A 44 -16.18 6.99 -2.62
CA TRP A 44 -15.31 5.89 -3.06
C TRP A 44 -16.02 4.87 -3.95
N GLY A 45 -17.34 5.03 -4.14
CA GLY A 45 -18.13 4.22 -5.03
C GLY A 45 -19.14 5.05 -5.84
N PRO A 46 -19.46 4.62 -7.08
CA PRO A 46 -20.39 5.33 -7.94
C PRO A 46 -21.79 5.36 -7.33
N ASN A 47 -22.23 4.28 -6.68
CA ASN A 47 -23.54 4.20 -6.03
C ASN A 47 -23.67 5.19 -4.87
N THR A 48 -22.66 5.28 -4.01
CA THR A 48 -22.64 6.23 -2.89
C THR A 48 -22.63 7.68 -3.38
N PHE A 49 -21.88 7.98 -4.43
CA PHE A 49 -21.89 9.28 -5.07
C PHE A 49 -23.28 9.61 -5.66
N ASN A 50 -23.87 8.68 -6.42
CA ASN A 50 -25.17 8.89 -7.06
C ASN A 50 -26.28 9.10 -6.02
N GLN A 51 -26.23 8.37 -4.90
CA GLN A 51 -27.18 8.56 -3.80
C GLN A 51 -27.04 9.94 -3.19
N HIS A 52 -25.80 10.37 -2.88
CA HIS A 52 -25.54 11.71 -2.39
C HIS A 52 -26.04 12.79 -3.36
N HIS A 53 -25.76 12.65 -4.65
CA HIS A 53 -26.14 13.65 -5.65
C HIS A 53 -27.66 13.76 -5.80
N LYS A 54 -28.38 12.62 -5.72
CA LYS A 54 -29.85 12.59 -5.67
C LYS A 54 -30.39 13.29 -4.42
N SER A 55 -29.87 12.98 -3.23
CA SER A 55 -30.43 13.46 -1.97
C SER A 55 -30.02 14.89 -1.60
N ALA A 56 -28.78 15.28 -1.87
CA ALA A 56 -28.22 16.58 -1.46
C ALA A 56 -28.35 17.65 -2.55
N HIS A 57 -28.43 17.25 -3.83
CA HIS A 57 -28.45 18.16 -4.97
C HIS A 57 -29.66 17.96 -5.90
N GLY A 58 -30.64 17.14 -5.50
CA GLY A 58 -31.92 16.99 -6.21
C GLY A 58 -31.79 16.41 -7.62
N CYS A 59 -30.70 15.70 -7.91
CA CYS A 59 -30.46 15.14 -9.23
C CYS A 59 -31.45 14.02 -9.57
N LYS A 60 -32.13 14.12 -10.72
CA LYS A 60 -33.13 13.11 -11.16
C LYS A 60 -32.52 11.98 -11.99
N THR A 61 -31.53 12.27 -12.82
CA THR A 61 -30.78 11.31 -13.65
C THR A 61 -29.29 11.48 -13.36
N CYS A 62 -28.66 10.45 -12.77
CA CYS A 62 -27.28 10.58 -12.29
C CYS A 62 -26.32 9.60 -12.98
N PRO A 63 -26.00 9.79 -14.28
CA PRO A 63 -24.78 9.24 -14.88
C PRO A 63 -23.55 10.10 -14.56
N HIS A 64 -23.64 11.05 -13.61
CA HIS A 64 -22.52 11.95 -13.26
C HIS A 64 -21.30 11.19 -12.75
N ALA A 65 -21.47 9.99 -12.19
CA ALA A 65 -20.36 9.19 -11.66
C ALA A 65 -19.27 8.93 -12.71
N ASP A 66 -19.66 8.65 -13.96
CA ASP A 66 -18.71 8.37 -15.05
C ASP A 66 -17.99 9.64 -15.53
N ILE A 67 -18.58 10.81 -15.31
CA ILE A 67 -18.01 12.12 -15.68
C ILE A 67 -17.02 12.58 -14.62
N VAL A 68 -17.35 12.41 -13.33
CA VAL A 68 -16.57 12.98 -12.24
C VAL A 68 -15.48 12.03 -11.72
N VAL A 69 -15.47 10.77 -12.15
CA VAL A 69 -14.52 9.76 -11.67
C VAL A 69 -13.06 10.23 -11.86
N LYS A 70 -12.36 10.35 -10.73
CA LYS A 70 -10.91 10.53 -10.70
C LYS A 70 -10.25 9.18 -10.49
N HIS A 71 -9.41 8.80 -11.44
CA HIS A 71 -8.60 7.59 -11.35
C HIS A 71 -7.36 7.88 -10.51
N LEU A 72 -7.17 7.08 -9.47
CA LEU A 72 -6.00 7.16 -8.61
C LEU A 72 -4.92 6.22 -9.13
N ARG A 73 -3.65 6.56 -8.85
CA ARG A 73 -2.55 5.64 -9.12
C ARG A 73 -2.77 4.34 -8.36
N LYS A 74 -2.36 3.23 -8.98
CA LYS A 74 -2.44 1.90 -8.38
C LYS A 74 -1.08 1.48 -7.84
N ARG A 75 -1.11 0.74 -6.74
CA ARG A 75 0.06 0.07 -6.22
C ARG A 75 0.58 -0.95 -7.23
N ARG A 76 1.90 -1.09 -7.31
CA ARG A 76 2.61 -1.95 -8.26
C ARG A 76 3.29 -3.14 -7.59
N ALA A 77 3.64 -3.02 -6.31
CA ALA A 77 4.25 -4.08 -5.53
C ALA A 77 3.74 -4.11 -4.09
N TRP A 78 3.75 -5.29 -3.46
CA TRP A 78 3.36 -5.51 -2.06
C TRP A 78 4.43 -6.37 -1.37
N GLY A 79 4.84 -5.98 -0.16
CA GLY A 79 5.72 -6.76 0.70
C GLY A 79 4.97 -7.51 1.79
N CYS A 80 5.37 -8.75 2.08
CA CYS A 80 4.80 -9.55 3.16
C CYS A 80 5.59 -9.34 4.46
N GLY A 81 4.94 -8.86 5.52
CA GLY A 81 5.59 -8.65 6.82
C GLY A 81 5.93 -9.94 7.58
N PHE A 82 5.34 -11.08 7.20
CA PHE A 82 5.65 -12.37 7.81
C PHE A 82 6.94 -13.00 7.30
N CYS A 83 7.29 -12.80 6.03
CA CYS A 83 8.42 -13.52 5.40
C CYS A 83 9.22 -12.73 4.36
N ALA A 84 8.98 -11.43 4.22
CA ALA A 84 9.61 -10.54 3.25
C ALA A 84 9.41 -10.92 1.77
N ALA A 85 8.46 -11.81 1.45
CA ALA A 85 8.09 -12.07 0.07
C ALA A 85 7.51 -10.81 -0.61
N MET A 86 7.87 -10.60 -1.88
CA MET A 86 7.35 -9.51 -2.70
C MET A 86 6.46 -10.04 -3.82
N HIS A 87 5.35 -9.34 -4.06
CA HIS A 87 4.39 -9.69 -5.08
C HIS A 87 4.09 -8.47 -5.95
N GLY A 88 3.97 -8.67 -7.27
CA GLY A 88 3.59 -7.61 -8.22
C GLY A 88 2.09 -7.52 -8.51
N LYS A 89 1.25 -8.31 -7.82
CA LYS A 89 -0.22 -8.29 -7.96
C LYS A 89 -0.88 -8.44 -6.60
N PHE A 90 -1.89 -7.61 -6.33
CA PHE A 90 -2.64 -7.61 -5.09
C PHE A 90 -3.24 -8.98 -4.76
N GLU A 91 -3.88 -9.64 -5.74
CA GLU A 91 -4.55 -10.92 -5.50
C GLU A 91 -3.55 -11.99 -5.09
N LYS A 92 -2.33 -11.95 -5.64
CA LYS A 92 -1.24 -12.87 -5.25
C LYS A 92 -0.72 -12.56 -3.85
N HIS A 93 -0.57 -11.28 -3.52
CA HIS A 93 -0.17 -10.87 -2.18
C HIS A 93 -1.20 -11.31 -1.12
N ILE A 94 -2.49 -11.03 -1.36
CA ILE A 94 -3.52 -11.30 -0.36
C ILE A 94 -3.76 -12.80 -0.16
N ASP A 95 -3.70 -13.59 -1.23
CA ASP A 95 -3.76 -15.04 -1.11
C ASP A 95 -2.54 -15.61 -0.40
N HIS A 96 -1.35 -15.04 -0.61
CA HIS A 96 -0.14 -15.40 0.13
C HIS A 96 -0.26 -15.06 1.63
N VAL A 97 -0.66 -13.84 1.98
CA VAL A 97 -0.84 -13.43 3.39
C VAL A 97 -1.90 -14.29 4.08
N ALA A 98 -2.95 -14.71 3.35
CA ALA A 98 -3.95 -15.62 3.89
C ALA A 98 -3.35 -16.96 4.36
N THR A 99 -2.31 -17.49 3.69
CA THR A 99 -1.72 -18.77 4.11
C THR A 99 -1.02 -18.67 5.46
N HIS A 100 -0.46 -17.50 5.81
CA HIS A 100 0.11 -17.25 7.13
C HIS A 100 -0.98 -17.22 8.21
N PHE A 101 -2.08 -16.51 7.97
CA PHE A 101 -3.22 -16.50 8.89
C PHE A 101 -3.82 -17.90 9.10
N GLU A 102 -3.94 -18.68 8.03
CA GLU A 102 -4.43 -20.06 8.07
C GLU A 102 -3.46 -21.00 8.79
N ALA A 103 -2.16 -20.73 8.72
CA ALA A 103 -1.11 -21.41 9.49
C ALA A 103 -1.05 -20.99 10.98
N GLY A 104 -1.82 -19.97 11.38
CA GLY A 104 -1.91 -19.52 12.77
C GLY A 104 -1.00 -18.33 13.13
N SER A 105 -0.37 -17.68 12.15
CA SER A 105 0.43 -16.48 12.39
C SER A 105 -0.43 -15.36 12.99
N THR A 106 0.13 -14.64 13.95
CA THR A 106 -0.53 -13.60 14.74
C THR A 106 -0.05 -12.21 14.34
N LYS A 107 -0.62 -11.16 14.96
CA LYS A 107 -0.12 -9.79 14.79
C LYS A 107 1.33 -9.61 15.21
N ALA A 108 1.79 -10.37 16.21
CA ALA A 108 3.16 -10.27 16.72
C ALA A 108 4.21 -10.78 15.72
N ASP A 109 3.82 -11.65 14.79
CA ASP A 109 4.71 -12.22 13.78
C ASP A 109 4.89 -11.29 12.56
N TRP A 110 4.10 -10.22 12.46
CA TRP A 110 4.18 -9.26 11.37
C TRP A 110 5.26 -8.21 11.65
N LEU A 111 6.32 -8.22 10.85
CA LEU A 111 7.42 -7.26 10.97
C LEU A 111 7.40 -6.25 9.81
N HIS A 112 7.34 -4.96 10.14
CA HIS A 112 7.38 -3.90 9.12
C HIS A 112 8.69 -3.89 8.32
N SER A 113 9.82 -4.19 8.96
CA SER A 113 11.10 -4.32 8.26
C SER A 113 11.07 -5.38 7.16
N ASN A 114 10.30 -6.46 7.33
CA ASN A 114 10.14 -7.48 6.28
C ASN A 114 9.36 -6.93 5.07
N VAL A 115 8.38 -6.06 5.29
CA VAL A 115 7.65 -5.39 4.22
C VAL A 115 8.61 -4.55 3.37
N ILE A 116 9.38 -3.68 4.02
CA ILE A 116 10.37 -2.82 3.35
C ILE A 116 11.43 -3.65 2.64
N TYR A 117 12.02 -4.63 3.35
CA TYR A 117 13.05 -5.50 2.78
C TYR A 117 12.56 -6.26 1.55
N GLY A 118 11.35 -6.82 1.60
CA GLY A 118 10.75 -7.48 0.44
C GLY A 118 10.58 -6.52 -0.74
N LEU A 119 10.06 -5.32 -0.47
CA LEU A 119 9.85 -4.31 -1.51
C LEU A 119 11.15 -3.78 -2.14
N LEU A 120 12.27 -3.81 -1.42
CA LEU A 120 13.60 -3.48 -1.97
C LEU A 120 14.08 -4.47 -3.04
N HIS A 121 13.46 -5.65 -3.17
CA HIS A 121 13.81 -6.64 -4.20
C HIS A 121 13.14 -6.39 -5.57
N GLN A 122 12.40 -5.29 -5.72
CA GLN A 122 11.96 -4.84 -7.04
C GLN A 122 13.16 -4.52 -7.93
N HIS A 123 13.07 -4.77 -9.24
CA HIS A 123 14.20 -4.77 -10.18
C HIS A 123 15.21 -3.61 -10.00
N LEU A 124 14.94 -2.41 -10.53
CA LEU A 124 15.91 -1.30 -10.52
C LEU A 124 16.24 -0.82 -9.09
N ILE A 125 15.31 -1.01 -8.14
CA ILE A 125 15.53 -0.71 -6.72
C ILE A 125 16.62 -1.62 -6.15
N HIS A 126 16.59 -2.91 -6.45
CA HIS A 126 17.57 -3.87 -5.95
C HIS A 126 18.96 -3.64 -6.56
N GLU A 127 19.04 -3.26 -7.83
CA GLU A 127 20.30 -2.84 -8.48
C GLU A 127 20.88 -1.59 -7.78
N ALA A 128 20.07 -0.54 -7.63
CA ALA A 128 20.49 0.69 -6.95
C ALA A 128 20.87 0.44 -5.47
N TRP A 129 20.15 -0.45 -4.78
CA TRP A 129 20.42 -0.81 -3.38
C TRP A 129 21.78 -1.48 -3.21
N LYS A 130 22.14 -2.40 -4.12
CA LYS A 130 23.45 -3.05 -4.13
C LYS A 130 24.57 -2.05 -4.37
N GLU A 131 24.44 -1.21 -5.39
CA GLU A 131 25.42 -0.16 -5.70
C GLU A 131 25.61 0.80 -4.50
N LEU A 132 24.52 1.14 -3.81
CA LEU A 132 24.55 1.99 -2.62
C LEU A 132 25.28 1.32 -1.45
N ILE A 133 24.97 0.07 -1.16
CA ILE A 133 25.62 -0.68 -0.07
C ILE A 133 27.12 -0.82 -0.36
N GLU A 134 27.51 -1.19 -1.58
CA GLU A 134 28.92 -1.33 -1.98
C GLU A 134 29.67 0.00 -1.82
N ARG A 135 29.08 1.11 -2.30
CA ARG A 135 29.62 2.47 -2.11
C ARG A 135 29.84 2.82 -0.64
N LYS A 136 28.95 2.36 0.25
CA LYS A 136 28.98 2.67 1.70
C LYS A 136 29.64 1.56 2.54
N GLN A 137 30.10 0.46 1.94
CA GLN A 137 30.64 -0.72 2.63
C GLN A 137 31.92 -0.43 3.42
N SER A 138 32.74 0.52 2.95
CA SER A 138 33.93 0.99 3.66
C SER A 138 33.63 1.55 5.05
N LYS A 139 32.39 1.95 5.33
CA LYS A 139 31.96 2.47 6.64
C LYS A 139 31.81 1.41 7.73
N PHE A 140 31.79 0.11 7.38
CA PHE A 140 31.48 -0.97 8.33
C PHE A 140 32.63 -1.96 8.55
N ASN A 141 33.87 -1.62 8.18
CA ASN A 141 35.03 -2.50 8.37
C ASN A 141 34.79 -3.94 7.86
N GLY A 142 34.08 -4.09 6.73
CA GLY A 142 33.76 -5.39 6.13
C GLY A 142 32.55 -6.12 6.70
N HIS A 143 31.86 -5.59 7.71
CA HIS A 143 30.61 -6.16 8.22
C HIS A 143 29.42 -5.72 7.37
N GLN A 144 28.43 -6.63 7.21
CA GLN A 144 27.19 -6.31 6.53
C GLN A 144 26.29 -5.47 7.47
N PRO A 145 25.81 -4.29 7.06
CA PRO A 145 24.92 -3.47 7.88
C PRO A 145 23.59 -4.19 8.12
N MET A 146 23.10 -4.10 9.36
CA MET A 146 21.74 -4.51 9.71
C MET A 146 20.80 -3.31 9.58
N PHE A 147 19.70 -3.49 8.86
CA PHE A 147 18.69 -2.46 8.67
C PHE A 147 17.40 -2.81 9.39
N SER A 148 16.74 -1.79 9.94
CA SER A 148 15.42 -1.90 10.54
C SER A 148 14.63 -0.63 10.24
N TRP A 149 13.34 -0.78 9.97
CA TRP A 149 12.46 0.32 9.62
C TRP A 149 11.26 0.36 10.56
N SER A 150 10.88 1.56 11.00
CA SER A 150 9.74 1.78 11.90
C SER A 150 8.46 2.06 11.09
N PRO A 151 7.33 1.41 11.42
CA PRO A 151 6.05 1.68 10.76
C PRO A 151 5.65 3.16 10.80
N GLU A 152 6.01 3.88 11.86
CA GLU A 152 5.63 5.28 12.07
C GLU A 152 6.33 6.22 11.09
N SER A 153 7.60 5.95 10.77
CA SER A 153 8.41 6.82 9.90
C SER A 153 8.49 6.35 8.44
N THR A 154 8.24 5.06 8.20
CA THR A 154 8.45 4.44 6.87
C THR A 154 7.23 3.67 6.37
N GLY A 155 6.10 3.74 7.08
CA GLY A 155 4.84 3.12 6.69
C GLY A 155 4.15 3.86 5.55
N ARG A 156 2.82 3.82 5.54
CA ARG A 156 1.99 4.50 4.54
C ARG A 156 1.49 5.83 5.08
N ALA A 157 1.71 6.91 4.34
CA ALA A 157 1.27 8.24 4.70
C ALA A 157 -0.17 8.51 4.24
N GLN A 158 -0.98 9.07 5.13
CA GLN A 158 -2.33 9.56 4.80
C GLN A 158 -2.25 10.61 3.67
N GLY A 159 -3.08 10.45 2.64
CA GLY A 159 -3.16 11.41 1.53
C GLY A 159 -2.09 11.25 0.44
N PHE A 160 -1.19 10.25 0.53
CA PHE A 160 -0.18 10.01 -0.50
C PHE A 160 -0.83 9.75 -1.87
N VAL A 161 -1.81 8.87 -1.94
CA VAL A 161 -2.44 8.46 -3.21
C VAL A 161 -3.16 9.64 -3.89
N GLU A 162 -3.69 10.57 -3.10
CA GLU A 162 -4.34 11.80 -3.54
C GLU A 162 -3.36 12.94 -3.88
N ASN A 163 -2.05 12.73 -3.74
CA ASN A 163 -0.99 13.74 -3.85
C ASN A 163 -1.14 14.90 -2.83
N GLU A 164 -1.75 14.63 -1.68
CA GLU A 164 -1.85 15.56 -0.55
C GLU A 164 -0.62 15.47 0.38
N ASN A 165 0.14 14.37 0.26
CA ASN A 165 1.37 14.11 1.02
C ASN A 165 2.45 13.52 0.10
N PRO A 166 3.73 13.90 0.24
CA PRO A 166 4.83 13.33 -0.56
C PRO A 166 5.06 11.82 -0.34
N GLY A 167 4.53 11.25 0.75
CA GLY A 167 4.64 9.82 1.06
C GLY A 167 5.83 9.48 1.93
N GLN A 168 5.81 8.26 2.44
CA GLN A 168 6.90 7.64 3.18
C GLN A 168 7.55 6.52 2.35
N LEU A 169 8.60 5.90 2.89
CA LEU A 169 9.38 4.89 2.18
C LEU A 169 8.52 3.74 1.62
N GLN A 170 7.61 3.17 2.41
CA GLN A 170 6.73 2.10 1.92
C GLN A 170 5.87 2.58 0.75
N ASP A 171 5.31 3.80 0.81
CA ASP A 171 4.53 4.36 -0.28
C ASP A 171 5.33 4.47 -1.59
N LEU A 172 6.55 5.00 -1.51
CA LEU A 172 7.41 5.17 -2.68
C LEU A 172 7.81 3.84 -3.30
N LEU A 173 8.10 2.85 -2.45
CA LEU A 173 8.41 1.49 -2.88
C LEU A 173 7.19 0.81 -3.52
N GLU A 174 6.02 0.92 -2.91
CA GLU A 174 4.77 0.30 -3.37
C GLU A 174 4.27 0.89 -4.70
N PHE A 175 4.50 2.18 -4.94
CA PHE A 175 4.08 2.91 -6.13
C PHE A 175 5.22 3.24 -7.10
N PHE A 176 6.36 2.56 -6.96
CA PHE A 176 7.56 2.80 -7.75
C PHE A 176 7.28 2.86 -9.26
N ASP A 177 7.69 3.97 -9.89
CA ASP A 177 7.35 4.29 -11.28
C ASP A 177 8.10 3.43 -12.32
N GLY A 178 9.18 2.76 -11.92
CA GLY A 178 10.02 1.94 -12.78
C GLY A 178 11.20 2.68 -13.40
N THR A 179 11.55 3.87 -12.90
CA THR A 179 12.68 4.67 -13.41
C THR A 179 13.93 4.49 -12.55
N LYS A 180 15.11 4.68 -13.17
CA LYS A 180 16.40 4.59 -12.46
C LYS A 180 16.56 5.72 -11.43
N GLU A 181 16.19 6.95 -11.79
CA GLU A 181 16.25 8.10 -10.89
C GLU A 181 15.40 7.91 -9.62
N SER A 182 14.15 7.46 -9.78
CA SER A 182 13.30 7.17 -8.62
C SER A 182 13.86 6.02 -7.78
N ALA A 183 14.47 4.99 -8.40
CA ALA A 183 15.10 3.90 -7.67
C ALA A 183 16.25 4.39 -6.79
N GLU A 184 17.15 5.21 -7.35
CA GLU A 184 18.29 5.81 -6.64
C GLU A 184 17.82 6.67 -5.44
N ASN A 185 16.80 7.51 -5.64
CA ASN A 185 16.22 8.33 -4.57
C ASN A 185 15.59 7.48 -3.45
N ILE A 186 14.89 6.41 -3.80
CA ILE A 186 14.24 5.52 -2.82
C ILE A 186 15.28 4.78 -1.99
N VAL A 187 16.36 4.27 -2.59
CA VAL A 187 17.38 3.51 -1.84
C VAL A 187 18.19 4.39 -0.89
N GLU A 188 18.43 5.65 -1.24
CA GLU A 188 19.05 6.62 -0.32
C GLU A 188 18.13 6.96 0.86
N MET A 189 16.81 6.97 0.67
CA MET A 189 15.83 7.11 1.78
C MET A 189 15.76 5.85 2.66
N ALA A 190 15.95 4.67 2.07
CA ALA A 190 15.89 3.40 2.78
C ALA A 190 17.13 3.12 3.64
N TYR A 191 18.30 3.67 3.27
CA TYR A 191 19.58 3.46 3.95
C TYR A 191 19.73 4.32 5.21
#